data_AF-A0A372Q6N3-F1
#
_entry.id   AF-A0A372Q6N3-F1
#
_cell.length_a   1.000
_cell.length_b   1.000
_cell.length_c   1.000
_cell.angle_alpha   90.00
_cell.angle_beta   90.00
_cell.angle_gamma   90.00
#
_symmetry.space_group_name_H-M   'P 1'
#
loop_
_entity.id
_entity.type
_entity.pdbx_description
1 polymer ?
#
loop_
_entity_poly.entity_id
_entity_poly.type
_entity_poly.pdbx_seq_one_letter_code
_entity_poly.pdbx_strand_id
1 'polypeptide(L)'
;MMVMQLKDCSLRQHLNNCFISMSWNDIIYTLNGIAYGLKDIHKKGLIHQDFHCGNILSDKTQHTAYITDLGLCQPANVKSSQNNNKKIYGVLPYVAPEVLRGKEYTQASDIYGFGIIAYEICTGFPPYYDIAHDEFLAMKI
;
A
#
# COMPACT_ATOMS: atom_id res chain seq x y z
N MET A 1 -3.57 -14.61 20.21
CA MET A 1 -4.41 -13.39 20.22
C MET A 1 -3.47 -12.20 20.32
N MET A 2 -3.51 -11.28 19.34
CA MET A 2 -2.74 -10.03 19.38
C MET A 2 -3.69 -8.90 19.77
N VAL A 3 -3.27 -8.01 20.66
CA VAL A 3 -4.02 -6.81 21.05
C VAL A 3 -3.26 -5.61 20.52
N MET A 4 -3.95 -4.72 19.81
CA MET A 4 -3.38 -3.55 19.13
C MET A 4 -4.15 -2.28 19.52
N GLN A 5 -3.51 -1.13 19.37
CA GLN A 5 -4.16 0.16 19.54
C GLN A 5 -5.24 0.38 18.47
N LEU A 6 -6.43 0.80 18.88
CA LEU A 6 -7.52 1.14 17.97
C LEU A 6 -7.24 2.48 17.26
N LYS A 7 -7.46 2.49 15.94
CA LYS A 7 -7.46 3.69 15.08
C LYS A 7 -8.82 3.81 14.39
N ASP A 8 -9.10 4.97 13.78
CA ASP A 8 -10.45 5.32 13.33
C ASP A 8 -11.00 4.38 12.25
N CYS A 9 -10.30 4.29 11.12
CA CYS A 9 -10.71 3.50 9.96
C CYS A 9 -9.54 3.29 8.99
N SER A 10 -9.73 2.47 7.96
CA SER A 10 -8.77 2.40 6.86
C SER A 10 -8.75 3.69 6.04
N LEU A 11 -7.63 4.00 5.40
CA LEU A 11 -7.50 5.14 4.51
C LEU A 11 -8.50 5.05 3.35
N ARG A 12 -8.77 3.83 2.83
CA ARG A 12 -9.83 3.60 1.83
C ARG A 12 -11.19 4.13 2.32
N GLN A 13 -11.59 3.75 3.53
CA GLN A 13 -12.85 4.21 4.13
C GLN A 13 -12.81 5.71 4.42
N HIS A 14 -11.68 6.24 4.85
CA HIS A 14 -11.50 7.67 5.08
C HIS A 14 -11.74 8.48 3.81
N LEU A 15 -11.11 8.10 2.69
CA LEU A 15 -11.27 8.77 1.40
C LEU A 15 -12.73 8.70 0.91
N ASN A 16 -13.38 7.53 0.98
CA ASN A 16 -14.79 7.40 0.59
C ASN A 16 -15.73 8.34 1.36
N ASN A 17 -15.43 8.61 2.63
CA ASN A 17 -16.29 9.38 3.52
C ASN A 17 -15.96 10.88 3.55
N CYS A 18 -14.70 11.24 3.36
CA CYS A 18 -14.20 12.58 3.71
C CYS A 18 -13.43 13.27 2.59
N PHE A 19 -13.21 12.64 1.42
CA PHE A 19 -12.35 13.21 0.37
C PHE A 19 -12.72 14.65 -0.03
N ILE A 20 -14.01 14.94 -0.23
CA ILE A 20 -14.50 16.28 -0.61
C ILE A 20 -14.12 17.36 0.44
N SER A 21 -13.99 16.97 1.70
CA SER A 21 -13.65 17.87 2.81
C SER A 21 -12.15 17.93 3.12
N MET A 22 -11.31 17.12 2.47
CA MET A 22 -9.87 17.12 2.73
C MET A 22 -9.19 18.32 2.07
N SER A 23 -8.35 19.02 2.83
CA SER A 23 -7.48 20.05 2.30
C SER A 23 -6.19 19.47 1.71
N TRP A 24 -5.49 20.26 0.89
CA TRP A 24 -4.16 19.89 0.43
C TRP A 24 -3.17 19.64 1.56
N ASN A 25 -3.31 20.34 2.69
CA ASN A 25 -2.49 20.09 3.86
C ASN A 25 -2.75 18.70 4.44
N ASP A 26 -4.01 18.28 4.55
CA ASP A 26 -4.37 16.93 5.02
C ASP A 26 -3.77 15.84 4.11
N ILE A 27 -3.82 16.06 2.80
CA ILE A 27 -3.20 15.16 1.80
C ILE A 27 -1.70 15.05 2.06
N ILE A 28 -1.00 16.18 2.18
CA ILE A 28 0.46 16.21 2.38
C ILE A 28 0.84 15.55 3.71
N TYR A 29 0.13 15.86 4.80
CA TYR A 29 0.41 15.27 6.12
C TYR A 29 0.19 13.75 6.13
N THR A 30 -0.91 13.30 5.51
CA THR A 30 -1.22 11.87 5.36
C THR A 30 -0.12 11.16 4.56
N LEU A 31 0.26 11.70 3.41
CA LEU A 31 1.34 11.13 2.57
C LEU A 31 2.68 11.09 3.30
N ASN A 32 3.00 12.15 4.04
CA ASN A 32 4.23 12.23 4.82
C ASN A 32 4.26 11.16 5.92
N GLY A 33 3.15 10.98 6.65
CA GLY A 33 3.02 9.92 7.67
C GLY A 33 3.22 8.52 7.10
N ILE A 34 2.60 8.23 5.95
CA ILE A 34 2.76 6.96 5.23
C ILE A 34 4.21 6.76 4.79
N ALA A 35 4.85 7.79 4.22
CA ALA A 35 6.23 7.73 3.77
C ALA A 35 7.21 7.48 4.93
N TYR A 36 7.00 8.10 6.09
CA TYR A 36 7.79 7.83 7.30
C TYR A 36 7.63 6.39 7.78
N GLY A 37 6.39 5.88 7.86
CA GLY A 37 6.15 4.49 8.22
C GLY A 37 6.83 3.51 7.26
N LEU A 38 6.74 3.75 5.95
CA LEU A 38 7.32 2.87 4.95
C LEU A 38 8.85 2.90 5.01
N LYS A 39 9.43 4.09 5.19
CA LYS A 39 10.86 4.28 5.42
C LYS A 39 11.34 3.49 6.65
N ASP A 40 10.57 3.43 7.72
CA ASP A 40 10.94 2.68 8.92
C ASP A 40 10.90 1.16 8.70
N ILE A 41 9.94 0.66 7.91
CA ILE A 41 9.91 -0.75 7.47
C ILE A 41 11.15 -1.05 6.61
N HIS A 42 11.43 -0.21 5.61
CA HIS A 42 12.55 -0.40 4.69
C HIS A 42 13.92 -0.30 5.39
N LYS A 43 14.07 0.60 6.37
CA LYS A 43 15.29 0.69 7.19
C LYS A 43 15.58 -0.57 8.00
N LYS A 44 14.56 -1.35 8.34
CA LYS A 44 14.72 -2.67 8.98
C LYS A 44 15.07 -3.78 7.98
N GLY A 45 15.28 -3.44 6.71
CA GLY A 45 15.56 -4.38 5.64
C GLY A 45 14.33 -5.21 5.23
N LEU A 46 13.12 -4.75 5.55
CA LEU A 46 11.87 -5.45 5.24
C LEU A 46 11.19 -4.86 4.00
N ILE A 47 10.33 -5.67 3.39
CA ILE A 47 9.39 -5.33 2.32
C ILE A 47 7.99 -5.66 2.84
N HIS A 48 6.97 -4.85 2.54
CA HIS A 48 5.59 -5.06 2.97
C HIS A 48 4.82 -6.06 2.10
N GLN A 49 4.99 -6.01 0.78
CA GLN A 49 4.36 -6.89 -0.24
C GLN A 49 2.84 -6.75 -0.45
N ASP A 50 2.11 -6.19 0.52
CA ASP A 50 0.66 -5.95 0.46
C ASP A 50 0.32 -4.49 0.80
N PHE A 51 1.02 -3.57 0.13
CA PHE A 51 0.99 -2.16 0.45
C PHE A 51 -0.10 -1.40 -0.31
N HIS A 52 -1.25 -1.17 0.33
CA HIS A 52 -2.42 -0.51 -0.26
C HIS A 52 -3.24 0.29 0.76
N CYS A 53 -4.19 1.13 0.31
CA CYS A 53 -5.01 2.00 1.19
C CYS A 53 -5.83 1.26 2.26
N GLY A 54 -6.22 0.00 2.03
CA GLY A 54 -6.84 -0.85 3.04
C GLY A 54 -5.94 -1.21 4.24
N ASN A 55 -4.62 -1.27 4.05
CA ASN A 55 -3.61 -1.59 5.07
C ASN A 55 -2.96 -0.32 5.64
N ILE A 56 -3.62 0.82 5.48
CA ILE A 56 -3.26 2.09 6.09
C ILE A 56 -4.42 2.51 6.98
N LEU A 57 -4.13 2.79 8.24
CA LEU A 57 -5.10 3.30 9.21
C LEU A 57 -4.98 4.81 9.31
N SER A 58 -6.09 5.51 9.11
CA SER A 58 -6.16 6.96 9.28
C SER A 58 -6.37 7.32 10.75
N ASP A 59 -5.75 8.42 11.16
CA ASP A 59 -5.98 9.08 12.45
C ASP A 59 -6.43 10.51 12.17
N LYS A 60 -7.74 10.72 12.24
CA LYS A 60 -8.38 12.00 11.94
C LYS A 60 -7.98 13.06 12.96
N THR A 61 -7.64 12.67 14.18
CA THR A 61 -7.29 13.61 15.25
C THR A 61 -5.90 14.19 15.07
N GLN A 62 -4.97 13.39 14.55
CA GLN A 62 -3.57 13.80 14.35
C GLN A 62 -3.24 14.12 12.88
N HIS A 63 -4.23 14.08 11.98
CA HIS A 63 -4.06 14.26 10.53
C HIS A 63 -2.92 13.40 9.97
N THR A 64 -2.82 12.15 10.44
CA THR A 64 -1.72 11.23 10.11
C THR A 64 -2.26 9.85 9.75
N ALA A 65 -1.36 8.98 9.30
CA ALA A 65 -1.67 7.63 8.87
C ALA A 65 -0.60 6.63 9.31
N TYR A 66 -1.03 5.40 9.56
CA TYR A 66 -0.20 4.32 10.07
C TYR A 66 -0.31 3.09 9.19
N ILE A 67 0.83 2.47 8.89
CA ILE A 67 0.88 1.21 8.15
C ILE A 67 0.54 0.06 9.10
N THR A 68 -0.32 -0.86 8.66
CA THR A 68 -0.72 -2.07 9.39
C THR A 68 -0.55 -3.31 8.53
N ASP A 69 -0.89 -4.48 9.07
CA ASP A 69 -0.81 -5.78 8.43
C ASP A 69 0.58 -6.16 7.90
N LEU A 70 1.49 -6.35 8.85
CA LEU A 70 2.86 -6.80 8.58
C LEU A 70 2.95 -8.33 8.39
N GLY A 71 1.83 -9.04 8.19
CA GLY A 71 1.79 -10.50 8.12
C GLY A 71 2.54 -11.09 6.92
N LEU A 72 2.67 -10.30 5.85
CA LEU A 72 3.40 -10.64 4.63
C LEU A 72 4.80 -10.01 4.57
N CYS A 73 5.23 -9.29 5.61
CA CYS A 73 6.55 -8.66 5.59
C CYS A 73 7.67 -9.70 5.49
N GLN A 74 8.63 -9.45 4.60
CA GLN A 74 9.78 -10.33 4.38
C GLN A 74 11.09 -9.54 4.26
N PRO A 75 12.24 -10.13 4.62
CA PRO A 75 13.54 -9.50 4.40
C PRO A 75 13.82 -9.28 2.90
N ALA A 76 14.33 -8.11 2.54
CA ALA A 76 14.58 -7.72 1.15
C ALA A 76 15.71 -8.50 0.47
N ASN A 77 16.54 -9.20 1.25
CA ASN A 77 17.69 -9.98 0.79
C ASN A 77 17.41 -11.49 0.70
N VAL A 78 16.24 -11.96 1.15
CA VAL A 78 15.87 -13.37 1.05
C VAL A 78 15.28 -13.60 -0.33
N LYS A 79 16.04 -14.27 -1.22
CA LYS A 79 15.44 -14.82 -2.45
C LYS A 79 14.45 -15.89 -2.02
N SER A 80 13.19 -15.72 -2.39
CA SER A 80 12.17 -16.72 -2.11
C SER A 80 12.62 -18.05 -2.73
N SER A 81 12.89 -19.05 -1.91
CA SER A 81 13.35 -20.39 -2.33
C SER A 81 12.23 -21.22 -2.97
N GLN A 82 11.16 -20.57 -3.45
CA GLN A 82 9.97 -21.23 -3.96
C GLN A 82 10.13 -21.54 -5.45
N ASN A 83 10.47 -22.80 -5.68
CA ASN A 83 10.40 -23.53 -6.94
C ASN A 83 9.14 -23.19 -7.76
N ASN A 84 9.35 -22.90 -9.04
CA ASN A 84 8.46 -22.96 -10.21
C ASN A 84 7.07 -22.28 -10.20
N ASN A 85 6.50 -21.87 -9.05
CA ASN A 85 5.23 -21.14 -8.96
C ASN A 85 5.33 -19.98 -7.95
N LYS A 86 5.92 -18.86 -8.36
CA LYS A 86 5.94 -17.64 -7.53
C LYS A 86 4.53 -17.15 -7.32
N LYS A 87 4.05 -17.23 -6.08
CA LYS A 87 2.75 -16.67 -5.69
C LYS A 87 2.89 -15.15 -5.62
N ILE A 88 2.03 -14.44 -6.36
CA ILE A 88 1.88 -12.99 -6.27
C ILE A 88 0.94 -12.71 -5.10
N TYR A 89 1.36 -11.82 -4.21
CA TYR A 89 0.59 -11.26 -3.12
C TYR A 89 0.25 -9.79 -3.41
N GLY A 90 -0.72 -9.25 -2.68
CA GLY A 90 -1.11 -7.86 -2.84
C GLY A 90 -2.38 -7.65 -3.66
N VAL A 91 -2.89 -6.42 -3.59
CA VAL A 91 -4.06 -5.97 -4.34
C VAL A 91 -3.62 -5.42 -5.70
N LEU A 92 -4.13 -5.99 -6.78
CA LEU A 92 -3.57 -5.91 -8.14
C LEU A 92 -3.08 -4.52 -8.60
N PRO A 93 -3.84 -3.42 -8.46
CA PRO A 93 -3.36 -2.10 -8.88
C PRO A 93 -2.12 -1.59 -8.14
N TYR A 94 -1.89 -2.05 -6.92
CA TYR A 94 -0.77 -1.64 -6.06
C TYR A 94 0.45 -2.55 -6.23
N VAL A 95 0.30 -3.68 -6.92
CA VAL A 95 1.41 -4.60 -7.19
C VAL A 95 2.27 -4.05 -8.31
N ALA A 96 3.57 -3.99 -8.07
CA ALA A 96 4.51 -3.42 -9.02
C ALA A 96 4.59 -4.24 -10.32
N PRO A 97 4.74 -3.60 -11.50
CA PRO A 97 4.75 -4.30 -12.78
C PRO A 97 5.85 -5.35 -12.92
N GLU A 98 7.01 -5.13 -12.29
CA GLU A 98 8.08 -6.12 -12.25
C GLU A 98 7.67 -7.42 -11.53
N VAL A 99 6.88 -7.30 -10.47
CA VAL A 99 6.36 -8.42 -9.69
C VAL A 99 5.30 -9.18 -10.49
N LEU A 100 4.39 -8.46 -11.16
CA LEU A 100 3.41 -9.06 -12.07
C LEU A 100 4.07 -9.83 -13.21
N ARG A 101 5.26 -9.40 -13.63
CA ARG A 101 6.10 -10.09 -14.63
C ARG A 101 7.00 -11.20 -14.03
N GLY A 102 6.76 -11.59 -12.78
CA GLY A 102 7.42 -12.70 -12.11
C GLY A 102 8.80 -12.39 -11.50
N LYS A 103 9.21 -11.11 -11.44
CA LYS A 103 10.41 -10.72 -10.67
C LYS A 103 10.09 -10.75 -9.16
N GLU A 104 11.15 -10.77 -8.34
CA GLU A 104 10.98 -10.74 -6.88
C GLU A 104 10.42 -9.40 -6.42
N TYR A 105 9.71 -9.43 -5.28
CA TYR A 105 9.41 -8.22 -4.53
C TYR A 105 10.71 -7.56 -4.05
N THR A 106 10.73 -6.24 -4.05
CA THR A 106 11.83 -5.43 -3.54
C THR A 106 11.28 -4.25 -2.73
N GLN A 107 12.14 -3.49 -2.07
CA GLN A 107 11.70 -2.24 -1.47
C GLN A 107 11.14 -1.28 -2.53
N ALA A 108 11.67 -1.30 -3.76
CA ALA A 108 11.15 -0.51 -4.87
C ALA A 108 9.72 -0.92 -5.28
N SER A 109 9.33 -2.19 -5.10
CA SER A 109 7.94 -2.60 -5.39
C SER A 109 6.96 -2.03 -4.37
N ASP A 110 7.35 -1.84 -3.10
CA ASP A 110 6.50 -1.11 -2.14
C ASP A 110 6.43 0.39 -2.50
N ILE A 111 7.51 0.97 -3.05
CA ILE A 111 7.52 2.38 -3.51
C ILE A 111 6.54 2.58 -4.68
N TYR A 112 6.41 1.59 -5.58
CA TYR A 112 5.36 1.62 -6.59
C TYR A 112 3.97 1.66 -5.93
N GLY A 113 3.70 0.77 -4.97
CA GLY A 113 2.43 0.77 -4.21
C GLY A 113 2.16 2.11 -3.51
N PHE A 114 3.20 2.74 -2.94
CA PHE A 114 3.12 4.09 -2.39
C PHE A 114 2.70 5.14 -3.43
N GLY A 115 3.23 5.06 -4.65
CA GLY A 115 2.84 5.93 -5.75
C GLY A 115 1.35 5.78 -6.11
N ILE A 116 0.83 4.56 -6.10
CA ILE A 116 -0.59 4.28 -6.36
C ILE A 116 -1.48 4.80 -5.22
N ILE A 117 -1.04 4.65 -3.96
CA ILE A 117 -1.71 5.27 -2.81
C ILE A 117 -1.72 6.80 -2.95
N ALA A 118 -0.61 7.40 -3.39
CA ALA A 118 -0.54 8.86 -3.58
C ALA A 118 -1.48 9.34 -4.68
N TYR A 119 -1.56 8.63 -5.79
CA TYR A 119 -2.55 8.88 -6.84
C TYR A 119 -3.98 8.86 -6.27
N GLU A 120 -4.31 7.82 -5.49
CA GLU A 120 -5.64 7.66 -4.92
C GLU A 120 -5.98 8.75 -3.90
N ILE A 121 -5.05 9.14 -3.02
CA ILE A 121 -5.28 10.25 -2.07
C ILE A 121 -5.48 11.56 -2.81
N CYS A 122 -4.72 11.83 -3.88
CA CYS A 122 -4.81 13.08 -4.63
C CYS A 122 -6.07 13.18 -5.50
N THR A 123 -6.61 12.05 -5.96
CA THR A 123 -7.77 12.01 -6.86
C THR A 123 -9.07 11.65 -6.16
N GLY A 124 -8.99 10.98 -5.01
CA GLY A 124 -10.14 10.41 -4.30
C GLY A 124 -10.67 9.12 -4.94
N PHE A 125 -10.11 8.67 -6.06
CA PHE A 125 -10.60 7.53 -6.81
C PHE A 125 -9.73 6.30 -6.60
N PRO A 126 -10.33 5.10 -6.45
CA PRO A 126 -9.59 3.85 -6.54
C PRO A 126 -8.80 3.79 -7.87
N PRO A 127 -7.58 3.23 -7.87
CA PRO A 127 -6.83 3.04 -9.09
C PRO A 127 -7.60 2.09 -10.03
N TYR A 128 -7.71 2.48 -11.30
CA TYR A 128 -8.46 1.73 -12.32
C TYR A 128 -9.90 1.43 -11.89
N TYR A 129 -10.61 2.39 -11.30
CA TYR A 129 -11.97 2.21 -10.77
C TYR A 129 -13.02 1.81 -11.83
N ASP A 130 -12.71 2.03 -13.11
CA ASP A 130 -13.55 1.75 -14.28
C ASP A 130 -13.16 0.46 -15.02
N ILE A 131 -12.17 -0.28 -14.53
CA ILE A 131 -11.66 -1.52 -15.16
C ILE A 131 -11.73 -2.65 -14.12
N ALA A 132 -12.12 -3.85 -14.56
CA ALA A 132 -12.06 -5.04 -13.71
C ALA A 132 -10.61 -5.32 -13.27
N HIS A 133 -10.42 -5.66 -11.99
CA HIS A 133 -9.10 -6.00 -11.45
C HIS A 133 -8.81 -7.49 -11.64
N ASP A 134 -8.60 -7.88 -12.89
CA ASP A 134 -8.39 -9.26 -13.33
C ASP A 134 -7.05 -9.43 -14.08
N GLU A 135 -6.84 -10.62 -14.65
CA GLU A 135 -5.62 -10.94 -15.43
C GLU A 135 -5.41 -9.99 -16.61
N PHE A 136 -6.48 -9.43 -17.19
CA PHE A 136 -6.35 -8.48 -18.29
C PHE A 136 -5.74 -7.17 -17.80
N LEU A 137 -6.18 -6.65 -16.65
CA LEU A 137 -5.54 -5.48 -16.04
C LEU A 137 -4.07 -5.80 -15.68
N ALA A 138 -3.80 -6.98 -15.13
CA ALA A 138 -2.44 -7.41 -14.76
C ALA A 138 -1.47 -7.40 -15.95
N MET A 139 -1.93 -7.79 -17.15
CA MET A 139 -1.13 -7.78 -18.37
C MET A 139 -0.96 -6.38 -18.98
N LYS A 140 -1.87 -5.45 -18.68
CA LYS A 140 -1.87 -4.09 -19.21
C LYS A 140 -0.90 -3.15 -18.49
N ILE A 141 -0.58 -3.43 -17.22
CA ILE A 141 0.23 -2.56 -16.35
C ILE A 141 1.69 -3.03 -16.19
#